data_AF-A0A2H0LKF2-F1
#
_entry.id   AF-A0A2H0LKF2-F1
#
_cell.length_a   1.000
_cell.length_b   1.000
_cell.length_c   1.000
_cell.angle_alpha   90.00
_cell.angle_beta   90.00
_cell.angle_gamma   90.00
#
_symmetry.space_group_name_H-M   'P 1'
#
loop_
_entity.id
_entity.type
_entity.pdbx_description
1 polymer ?
#
loop_
_entity_poly.entity_id
_entity_poly.type
_entity_poly.pdbx_seq_one_letter_code
_entity_poly.pdbx_strand_id
1 'polypeptide(L)' 'EVLKDAFKEDGCDLIIFGHSHKSMNEKIGKILFFNPGSATDIFAAYNSYGIIELSQGSSSSGKPDDTQSGIVAKIIKI' A
#
# COMPACT_ATOMS: atom_id res chain seq x y z
N GLU A 1 4.44 3.53 -14.98
CA GLU A 1 5.50 2.98 -15.84
C GLU A 1 6.79 2.76 -15.05
N VAL A 2 7.57 3.79 -14.68
CA VAL A 2 8.87 3.64 -13.97
C VAL A 2 8.86 2.65 -12.79
N LEU A 3 7.92 2.77 -11.84
CA LEU A 3 7.86 1.88 -10.68
C LEU A 3 7.46 0.45 -11.04
N LYS A 4 6.59 0.26 -12.05
CA LYS A 4 6.22 -1.08 -12.49
C LYS A 4 7.42 -1.78 -13.11
N ASP A 5 8.17 -1.06 -13.95
CA ASP A 5 9.33 -1.62 -14.64
C ASP A 5 10.50 -1.88 -13.70
N ALA A 6 10.72 -1.00 -12.72
CA ALA A 6 11.79 -1.14 -11.73
C ALA A 6 11.61 -2.37 -10.83
N PHE A 7 10.37 -2.75 -10.51
CA PHE A 7 10.05 -3.81 -9.55
C PHE A 7 9.34 -5.02 -10.18
N LYS A 8 9.35 -5.13 -11.53
CA LYS A 8 8.62 -6.18 -12.26
C LYS A 8 9.04 -7.61 -11.90
N GLU A 9 10.31 -7.80 -11.53
CA GLU A 9 10.93 -9.11 -11.23
C GLU A 9 10.94 -9.43 -9.72
N ASP A 10 10.57 -8.46 -8.87
CA ASP A 10 10.71 -8.57 -7.42
C ASP A 10 9.52 -9.24 -6.74
N GLY A 11 8.43 -9.49 -7.49
CA GLY A 11 7.25 -10.18 -6.98
C GLY A 11 6.51 -9.44 -5.86
N CYS A 12 6.55 -8.10 -5.87
CA CYS A 12 5.99 -7.28 -4.79
C CYS A 12 4.44 -7.34 -4.74
N ASP A 13 3.88 -7.42 -3.53
CA ASP A 13 2.44 -7.26 -3.29
C ASP A 13 2.05 -5.79 -2.99
N LEU A 14 3.02 -4.98 -2.54
CA LEU A 14 2.85 -3.58 -2.16
C LEU A 14 4.11 -2.77 -2.54
N ILE A 15 3.91 -1.65 -3.24
CA ILE A 15 4.95 -0.66 -3.53
C ILE A 15 4.59 0.64 -2.80
N ILE A 16 5.43 1.04 -1.86
CA ILE A 16 5.31 2.32 -1.14
C ILE A 16 6.26 3.35 -1.77
N PHE A 17 5.74 4.51 -2.16
CA PHE A 17 6.51 5.56 -2.84
C PHE A 17 6.05 6.96 -2.43
N GLY A 18 6.84 7.97 -2.82
CA GLY A 18 6.62 9.37 -2.43
C GLY A 18 7.00 10.36 -3.53
N HIS A 19 7.66 11.46 -3.14
CA HIS A 19 8.15 12.56 -3.99
C HIS A 19 7.07 13.50 -4.56
N SER A 20 5.94 12.99 -5.05
CA SER A 20 4.88 13.83 -5.62
C SER A 20 4.09 14.64 -4.59
N HIS A 21 4.18 14.27 -3.31
CA HIS A 21 3.34 14.74 -2.19
C HIS A 21 1.82 14.52 -2.41
N LYS A 22 1.45 13.77 -3.45
CA LYS A 22 0.06 13.43 -3.78
C LYS A 22 -0.21 12.01 -3.31
N SER A 23 -1.14 11.86 -2.38
CA SER A 23 -1.48 10.55 -1.85
C SER A 23 -2.12 9.66 -2.91
N MET A 24 -1.81 8.36 -2.90
CA MET A 24 -2.33 7.36 -3.82
C MET A 24 -2.53 6.04 -3.08
N ASN A 25 -3.64 5.36 -3.35
CA ASN A 25 -3.92 4.02 -2.80
C ASN A 25 -4.71 3.24 -3.85
N GLU A 26 -3.98 2.67 -4.80
CA GLU A 26 -4.58 2.03 -5.98
C GLU A 26 -4.00 0.64 -6.20
N LYS A 27 -4.88 -0.33 -6.47
CA LYS A 27 -4.46 -1.67 -6.86
C LYS A 27 -4.32 -1.73 -8.38
N ILE A 28 -3.11 -1.97 -8.87
CA ILE A 28 -2.81 -2.09 -10.29
C ILE A 28 -2.37 -3.53 -10.56
N GLY A 29 -3.26 -4.32 -11.17
CA GLY A 29 -3.07 -5.76 -11.27
C GLY A 29 -3.14 -6.42 -9.89
N LYS A 30 -2.06 -7.10 -9.48
CA LYS A 30 -1.97 -7.76 -8.17
C LYS A 30 -1.33 -6.87 -7.10
N ILE A 31 -0.62 -5.82 -7.52
CA ILE A 31 0.22 -5.00 -6.65
C ILE A 31 -0.57 -3.80 -6.14
N LEU A 32 -0.47 -3.51 -4.84
CA LEU A 32 -0.98 -2.28 -4.26
C LEU A 32 0.08 -1.17 -4.40
N PHE A 33 -0.27 -0.06 -5.07
CA PHE A 33 0.56 1.13 -5.17
C PHE A 33 0.10 2.14 -4.14
N PHE A 34 1.00 2.49 -3.22
CA PHE A 34 0.69 3.32 -2.06
C PHE A 34 1.63 4.52 -1.93
N ASN A 35 1.08 5.72 -1.94
CA ASN A 35 1.77 6.95 -1.59
C ASN A 35 1.00 7.64 -0.45
N PRO A 36 1.61 7.86 0.72
CA PRO A 36 0.92 8.45 1.87
C PRO A 36 0.63 9.95 1.70
N GLY A 37 1.18 10.60 0.67
CA GLY A 37 1.16 12.06 0.50
C GLY A 37 2.29 12.71 1.31
N SER A 38 2.01 13.90 1.86
CA SER A 38 2.94 14.62 2.73
C SER A 38 2.25 15.01 4.02
N ALA A 39 2.91 14.81 5.16
CA ALA A 39 2.34 15.18 6.47
C ALA A 39 2.50 16.68 6.79
N THR A 40 3.37 17.39 6.07
CA THR A 40 3.82 18.74 6.46
C THR A 40 3.98 19.73 5.30
N ASP A 41 3.70 19.33 4.06
CA ASP A 41 3.91 20.22 2.91
C ASP A 41 2.72 21.15 2.67
N ILE A 42 2.98 22.45 2.76
CA ILE A 42 2.00 23.51 2.52
C ILE A 42 1.57 23.62 1.06
N PHE A 43 2.33 23.07 0.11
CA PHE A 43 1.98 23.08 -1.31
C PHE A 43 1.19 21.83 -1.74
N ALA A 44 1.05 20.82 -0.88
CA ALA A 44 0.18 19.70 -1.12
C ALA A 44 -1.29 20.13 -1.04
N ALA A 45 -2.18 19.42 -1.74
CA ALA A 45 -3.61 19.72 -1.71
C ALA A 45 -4.24 19.51 -0.31
N TYR A 46 -3.62 18.67 0.51
CA TYR A 46 -3.91 18.44 1.92
C TYR A 46 -2.72 17.71 2.54
N ASN A 47 -2.52 17.87 3.84
CA ASN A 47 -1.58 17.03 4.56
C ASN A 47 -2.20 15.64 4.78
N SER A 48 -1.40 14.60 4.70
CA SER A 48 -1.86 13.23 4.91
C SER A 48 -0.74 12.29 5.35
N TYR A 49 -1.16 11.18 5.95
CA TYR A 49 -0.30 10.04 6.23
C TYR A 49 -1.01 8.73 5.88
N GLY A 50 -0.25 7.65 5.84
CA GLY A 50 -0.74 6.32 5.51
C GLY A 50 -0.72 5.36 6.69
N ILE A 51 -1.72 4.48 6.76
CA ILE A 51 -1.75 3.32 7.66
C ILE A 51 -1.82 2.07 6.79
N ILE A 52 -0.90 1.14 7.01
CA ILE A 52 -0.87 -0.18 6.36
C ILE A 52 -1.00 -1.24 7.44
N GLU A 53 -1.96 -2.13 7.26
CA GLU A 53 -2.20 -3.28 8.11
C GLU A 53 -1.89 -4.56 7.31
N LEU A 54 -1.05 -5.41 7.90
CA LEU A 54 -0.62 -6.67 7.33
C LEU A 54 -1.21 -7.80 8.17
N SER A 55 -2.01 -8.68 7.56
CA SER A 55 -2.51 -9.88 8.22
C SER A 55 -1.76 -11.12 7.73
N GLN A 56 -1.23 -11.88 8.69
CA GLN A 56 -0.69 -13.21 8.44
C GLN A 56 -1.85 -14.21 8.53
N GLY A 57 -1.98 -15.07 7.53
CA GLY A 57 -2.87 -16.22 7.64
C GLY A 57 -2.27 -17.22 8.63
N SER A 58 -2.83 -17.33 9.83
CA SER A 58 -2.45 -18.37 10.79
C SER A 58 -2.71 -19.74 10.14
N SER A 59 -1.64 -20.43 9.75
CA SER A 59 -1.72 -21.81 9.27
C SER A 59 -1.86 -22.76 10.47
N SER A 60 -2.91 -22.60 11.27
CA SER A 60 -3.25 -23.61 12.28
C SER A 60 -4.01 -24.74 11.57
N SER A 61 -3.37 -25.90 11.55
CA SER A 61 -3.80 -27.17 10.93
C SER A 61 -5.12 -27.70 11.53
N GLY A 62 -6.25 -27.05 11.25
CA GLY A 62 -7.50 -27.42 11.90
C GLY A 62 -8.77 -26.72 11.42
N LYS A 63 -8.86 -26.23 10.18
CA LYS A 63 -10.10 -26.13 9.36
C LYS A 63 -9.76 -25.54 7.97
N PRO A 64 -10.42 -25.97 6.87
CA PRO A 64 -9.99 -25.62 5.51
C PRO A 64 -10.57 -24.32 4.95
N ASP A 65 -11.15 -23.43 5.75
CA ASP A 65 -11.96 -22.31 5.24
C ASP A 65 -11.55 -20.96 5.87
N ASP A 66 -10.98 -20.09 5.03
CA ASP A 66 -10.91 -18.61 5.16
C ASP A 66 -9.91 -17.88 6.08
N THR A 67 -8.63 -18.25 6.09
CA THR A 67 -7.57 -17.32 6.57
C THR A 67 -6.75 -16.74 5.40
N GLN A 68 -7.29 -15.74 4.69
CA GLN A 68 -6.54 -15.00 3.67
C GLN A 68 -5.51 -14.07 4.32
N SER A 69 -4.22 -14.27 4.00
CA SER A 69 -3.21 -13.23 4.20
C SER A 69 -3.58 -12.01 3.34
N GLY A 70 -3.52 -10.81 3.91
CA GLY A 70 -4.01 -9.60 3.27
C GLY A 70 -3.19 -8.37 3.62
N ILE A 71 -3.18 -7.42 2.67
CA ILE A 71 -2.65 -6.08 2.84
C ILE A 71 -3.82 -5.11 2.74
N VAL A 72 -4.05 -4.33 3.80
CA VAL A 72 -5.05 -3.25 3.81
C VAL A 72 -4.30 -1.94 4.03
N ALA A 73 -4.50 -0.97 3.14
CA ALA A 73 -3.89 0.36 3.29
C ALA A 73 -4.98 1.45 3.29
N LYS A 74 -4.77 2.50 4.08
CA LYS A 74 -5.65 3.66 4.20
C LYS A 74 -4.83 4.95 4.24
N ILE A 75 -5.40 6.02 3.68
CA ILE A 75 -4.84 7.37 3.76
C ILE A 75 -5.69 8.18 4.73
N ILE A 76 -5.06 8.83 5.68
CA ILE A 76 -5.69 9.75 6.64
C ILE A 76 -5.26 11.17 6.30
N LYS A 77 -6.23 12.07 6.11
CA LYS A 77 -5.99 13.50 5.89
C LYS A 77 -5.92 14.21 7.23
N ILE A 78 -5.01 15.18 7.36
CA ILE A 78 -4.79 16.00 8.56
C ILE A 78 -4.73 17.48 8.22
#